data_AF-A0A352PV01-F1
#
_entry.id   AF-A0A352PV01-F1
#
_cell.length_a   1.000
_cell.length_b   1.000
_cell.length_c   1.000
_cell.angle_alpha   90.00
_cell.angle_beta   90.00
_cell.angle_gamma   90.00
#
_symmetry.space_group_name_H-M   'P 1'
#
loop_
_entity.id
_entity.type
_entity.pdbx_description
1 polymer ?
#
loop_
_entity_poly.entity_id
_entity_poly.type
_entity_poly.pdbx_seq_one_letter_code
_entity_poly.pdbx_strand_id
1 'polypeptide(L)' 'MRKYLLVVMLALMIGSCTVGPDYKRPAIDIPAAWRVSDKEAGDLAQTAWWEQFNDPILTNLITVALQENKDLLIAAA' A
#
# COMPACT_ATOMS: atom_id res chain seq x y z
N MET A 1 37.14 30.37 14.49
CA MET A 1 36.31 30.09 13.29
C MET A 1 35.95 28.60 13.16
N ARG A 2 36.91 27.65 13.16
CA ARG A 2 36.64 26.19 13.05
C ARG A 2 35.66 25.61 14.10
N LYS A 3 35.73 26.09 15.35
CA LYS A 3 34.82 25.67 16.44
C LYS A 3 33.37 26.10 16.21
N TYR A 4 33.15 27.31 15.69
CA TYR A 4 31.80 27.81 15.39
C TYR A 4 31.18 27.08 14.19
N LEU A 5 32.01 26.70 13.21
CA LEU A 5 31.58 25.93 12.05
C LEU A 5 31.07 24.53 12.45
N LEU A 6 31.73 23.88 13.41
CA LEU A 6 31.29 22.60 13.97
C LEU A 6 29.96 22.71 14.74
N VAL A 7 29.76 23.80 15.50
CA VAL A 7 28.51 24.02 16.25
C VAL A 7 27.33 24.26 15.30
N VAL A 8 27.52 25.04 14.24
CA VAL A 8 26.49 25.27 13.22
C VAL A 8 26.15 23.95 12.51
N MET A 9 27.15 23.17 12.10
CA MET A 9 26.94 21.89 11.44
C MET A 9 26.16 20.90 12.31
N LEU A 10 26.44 20.86 13.62
CA LEU A 10 25.71 20.03 14.58
C LEU A 10 24.25 20.49 14.74
N ALA A 11 24.00 21.80 14.79
CA ALA A 11 22.64 22.34 14.90
C ALA A 11 21.78 22.02 13.67
N LEU A 12 22.36 22.03 12.47
CA LEU A 12 21.68 21.63 11.23
C LEU A 12 21.30 20.15 11.20
N MET A 13 22.10 19.26 11.80
CA MET A 13 21.80 17.83 11.85
C MET A 13 20.67 17.47 12.82
N ILE A 14 20.41 18.29 13.84
CA ILE A 14 19.35 18.03 14.84
C ILE A 14 17.97 18.48 14.32
N GLY A 15 17.94 19.39 13.33
CA GLY A 15 16.70 19.91 12.72
C GLY A 15 16.01 18.97 11.73
N SER A 16 16.55 17.77 11.47
CA SER A 16 15.98 16.81 10.52
C SER A 16 14.91 15.89 11.14
N CYS A 17 14.40 16.21 12.33
CA CYS A 17 13.26 15.49 12.90
C CYS A 17 11.99 15.73 12.07
N THR A 18 11.20 14.68 11.94
CA THR A 18 10.04 14.56 11.06
C THR A 18 9.17 15.81 11.03
N VAL A 19 9.10 16.47 9.87
CA VAL A 19 8.29 17.67 9.62
C VAL A 19 7.13 17.29 8.72
N GLY A 20 6.07 16.75 9.33
CA GLY A 20 4.80 16.50 8.67
C GLY A 20 3.68 16.56 9.71
N PRO A 21 2.50 17.11 9.38
CA PRO A 21 1.35 17.03 10.26
C PRO A 21 0.93 15.56 10.43
N ASP A 22 0.32 15.25 11.58
CA ASP A 22 -0.29 13.94 11.77
C ASP A 22 -1.28 13.66 10.65
N TYR A 23 -1.11 12.53 9.97
CA TYR A 23 -2.04 12.12 8.91
C TYR A 23 -3.44 11.96 9.48
N LYS A 24 -4.40 12.69 8.89
CA LYS A 24 -5.82 12.53 9.17
C LYS A 24 -6.51 12.04 7.91
N ARG A 25 -7.09 10.84 7.97
CA ARG A 25 -7.91 10.30 6.87
C ARG A 25 -9.08 11.28 6.63
N PRO A 26 -9.27 11.77 5.40
CA PRO A 26 -10.41 12.65 5.09
C PRO A 26 -11.72 11.89 5.25
N ALA A 27 -12.76 12.60 5.70
CA ALA A 27 -14.12 12.08 5.62
C ALA A 27 -14.55 12.01 4.15
N ILE A 28 -15.19 10.91 3.77
CA ILE A 28 -15.72 10.68 2.42
C ILE A 28 -17.23 10.51 2.57
N ASP A 29 -18.00 11.23 1.75
CA ASP A 29 -19.45 11.15 1.75
C ASP A 29 -19.91 9.89 0.99
N ILE A 30 -20.20 8.83 1.75
CA ILE A 30 -20.69 7.55 1.24
C ILE A 30 -21.89 7.06 2.07
N PRO A 31 -22.74 6.19 1.52
CA PRO A 31 -23.81 5.56 2.29
C PRO A 31 -23.29 4.81 3.51
N ALA A 32 -24.06 4.83 4.60
CA ALA A 32 -23.70 4.17 5.85
C ALA A 32 -23.64 2.63 5.74
N ALA A 33 -24.32 2.04 4.75
CA ALA A 33 -24.30 0.61 4.49
C ALA A 33 -24.56 0.30 3.01
N TRP A 34 -23.98 -0.80 2.55
CA TRP A 34 -24.23 -1.41 1.25
C TRP A 34 -25.05 -2.69 1.43
N ARG A 35 -25.51 -3.29 0.31
CA ARG A 35 -26.29 -4.54 0.37
C ARG A 35 -25.48 -5.73 0.90
N VAL A 36 -24.18 -5.71 0.71
CA VAL A 36 -23.23 -6.73 1.18
C VAL A 36 -22.60 -6.20 2.46
N SER A 37 -22.47 -7.07 3.46
CA SER A 37 -21.83 -6.68 4.72
C SER A 37 -20.31 -6.52 4.54
N ASP A 38 -19.69 -5.66 5.37
CA ASP A 38 -18.24 -5.45 5.32
C ASP A 38 -17.45 -6.74 5.57
N LYS A 39 -18.01 -7.66 6.37
CA LYS A 39 -17.40 -8.96 6.63
C LYS A 39 -17.35 -9.82 5.36
N GLU A 40 -18.47 -9.93 4.65
CA GLU A 40 -18.54 -10.68 3.40
C GLU A 40 -17.65 -10.06 2.31
N ALA A 41 -17.59 -8.73 2.25
CA ALA A 41 -16.72 -8.02 1.33
C ALA A 41 -15.23 -8.22 1.64
N GLY A 42 -14.85 -8.19 2.92
CA GLY A 42 -13.49 -8.44 3.38
C GLY A 42 -12.99 -9.84 3.04
N ASP A 43 -13.83 -10.85 3.26
CA ASP A 43 -13.50 -12.25 2.94
C ASP A 43 -13.25 -12.43 1.43
N LEU A 44 -14.02 -11.76 0.56
CA LEU A 44 -13.79 -11.80 -0.89
C LEU A 44 -12.46 -11.14 -1.30
N ALA A 45 -12.11 -10.01 -0.70
CA ALA A 45 -10.89 -9.28 -1.03
C ALA A 45 -9.60 -10.00 -0.58
N GLN A 46 -9.70 -10.88 0.43
CA GLN A 46 -8.56 -11.58 1.03
C GLN A 46 -8.28 -12.95 0.40
N THR A 47 -9.00 -13.35 -0.66
CA THR A 47 -8.88 -14.68 -1.27
C THR A 47 -8.26 -14.63 -2.66
N ALA A 48 -7.77 -15.78 -3.13
CA ALA A 48 -7.47 -16.00 -4.54
C ALA A 48 -8.79 -16.00 -5.34
N TRP A 49 -9.29 -14.81 -5.65
CA TRP A 49 -10.63 -14.58 -6.20
C TRP A 49 -10.96 -15.47 -7.41
N TRP A 50 -9.95 -15.84 -8.20
CA TRP A 50 -10.11 -16.68 -9.39
C TRP A 50 -10.41 -18.15 -9.10
N GLU A 51 -10.14 -18.64 -7.89
CA GLU A 51 -10.47 -20.02 -7.50
C GLU A 51 -11.99 -20.25 -7.45
N GLN A 52 -12.78 -19.19 -7.27
CA GLN A 52 -14.24 -19.24 -7.26
C GLN A 52 -14.82 -19.71 -8.62
N PHE A 53 -14.06 -19.57 -9.71
CA PHE A 53 -14.45 -20.07 -11.03
C PHE A 53 -14.34 -21.59 -11.17
N ASN A 54 -13.60 -22.25 -10.26
CA ASN A 54 -13.36 -23.70 -10.31
C ASN A 54 -12.80 -24.18 -11.66
N ASP A 55 -12.02 -23.33 -12.34
CA ASP A 55 -11.40 -23.63 -13.64
C ASP A 55 -9.88 -23.83 -13.45
N PRO A 56 -9.36 -25.06 -13.60
CA PRO A 56 -7.94 -25.33 -13.43
C PRO A 56 -7.06 -24.69 -14.50
N ILE A 57 -7.59 -24.45 -15.70
CA ILE A 57 -6.87 -23.76 -16.78
C ILE A 57 -6.72 -22.29 -16.41
N LEU A 58 -7.80 -21.65 -15.97
CA LEU A 58 -7.76 -20.27 -15.51
C LEU A 58 -6.76 -20.08 -14.37
N THR A 59 -6.78 -20.97 -13.38
CA THR A 59 -5.82 -20.94 -12.27
C THR A 59 -4.39 -21.00 -12.77
N ASN A 60 -4.09 -21.89 -13.71
CA ASN A 60 -2.74 -21.99 -14.28
C ASN A 60 -2.32 -20.70 -15.01
N LEU A 61 -3.21 -20.13 -15.83
CA LEU A 61 -2.95 -18.88 -16.55
C LEU A 61 -2.67 -17.72 -15.59
N ILE A 62 -3.42 -17.62 -14.49
CA ILE A 62 -3.23 -16.58 -13.48
C ILE A 62 -1.91 -16.80 -12.74
N THR A 63 -1.56 -18.04 -12.38
CA THR A 63 -0.26 -18.33 -11.77
C THR A 63 0.90 -17.88 -12.67
N VAL A 64 0.85 -18.21 -13.97
CA VAL A 64 1.87 -17.77 -14.93
C VAL A 64 1.90 -16.23 -15.03
N ALA A 65 0.74 -15.59 -15.10
CA ALA A 65 0.66 -14.13 -15.15
C ALA A 65 1.25 -13.48 -13.90
N LEU A 66 0.95 -13.97 -12.69
CA LEU A 66 1.50 -13.43 -11.44
C LEU A 66 3.03 -13.56 -11.35
N GLN A 67 3.62 -14.56 -12.01
CA GLN A 67 5.08 -14.76 -12.03
C GLN A 67 5.76 -13.92 -13.12
N GLU A 68 5.14 -13.82 -14.30
CA GLU A 68 5.83 -13.33 -15.50
C GLU A 68 5.35 -11.96 -15.98
N ASN A 69 4.25 -11.42 -15.45
CA ASN A 69 3.69 -10.15 -15.88
C ASN A 69 4.65 -8.98 -15.60
N LYS A 70 5.06 -8.30 -16.68
CA LYS A 70 6.05 -7.23 -16.60
C LYS A 70 5.51 -5.96 -15.93
N ASP A 71 4.22 -5.65 -16.06
CA ASP A 71 3.60 -4.52 -15.37
C ASP A 71 3.60 -4.73 -13.86
N LEU A 72 3.27 -5.94 -13.40
CA LEU A 72 3.32 -6.29 -11.98
C LEU A 72 4.75 -6.25 -11.43
N LEU A 73 5.72 -6.76 -12.20
CA LEU A 73 7.13 -6.69 -11.81
C LEU A 73 7.63 -5.24 -11.72
N ILE A 74 7.20 -4.36 -12.62
CA ILE A 74 7.52 -2.93 -12.58
C ILE A 74 6.87 -2.26 -11.37
N ALA A 75 5.59 -2.56 -11.08
CA ALA A 75 4.86 -1.94 -9.98
C ALA A 75 5.34 -2.37 -8.58
N ALA A 76 5.93 -3.57 -8.46
CA ALA A 76 6.42 -4.12 -7.20
C ALA A 76 7.89 -3.77 -6.87
N ALA A 77 8.64 -3.22 -7.83
CA ALA A 77 10.05 -2.84 -7.67
C ALA A 77 10.23 -1.52 -6.91
#